data_AF-A0A2A2K0L2-F1
#
_entry.id   AF-A0A2A2K0L2-F1
#
_cell.length_a   1.000
_cell.length_b   1.000
_cell.length_c   1.000
_cell.angle_alpha   90.00
_cell.angle_beta   90.00
_cell.angle_gamma   90.00
#
_symmetry.space_group_name_H-M   'P 1'
#
loop_
_entity.id
_entity.type
_entity.pdbx_description
1 polymer ?
#
loop_
_entity_poly.entity_id
_entity_poly.type
_entity_poly.pdbx_seq_one_letter_code
_entity_poly.pdbx_strand_id
1 'polypeptide(L)'
;MAVPEEQMPGIYRSEEMCLAQLFLQSDAAYQCVAELGELGLVQFRDLNPDVSSFQRKYVNEATFEKLENELREVNRNEETLKKNFSELTELKHILRKTQTFFEEVFS
;
A
#
# COMPACT_ATOMS: atom_id res chain seq x y z
N MET A 1 -22.08 -8.00 -43.89
CA MET A 1 -21.57 -7.98 -42.51
C MET A 1 -21.21 -6.54 -42.20
N ALA A 2 -22.03 -5.85 -41.41
CA ALA A 2 -21.70 -4.50 -40.95
C ALA A 2 -20.67 -4.63 -39.84
N VAL A 3 -19.59 -3.86 -39.94
CA VAL A 3 -18.63 -3.68 -38.85
C VAL A 3 -19.39 -2.97 -37.71
N PRO A 4 -19.35 -3.44 -36.46
CA PRO A 4 -19.98 -2.71 -35.36
C PRO A 4 -19.31 -1.35 -35.23
N GLU A 5 -20.08 -0.26 -35.30
CA GLU A 5 -19.57 1.08 -35.01
C GLU A 5 -19.15 1.14 -33.53
N GLU A 6 -17.90 1.53 -33.26
CA GLU A 6 -17.44 1.84 -31.90
C GLU A 6 -18.22 3.07 -31.40
N GLN A 7 -19.21 2.83 -30.55
CA GLN A 7 -20.02 3.87 -29.93
C GLN A 7 -19.14 4.74 -29.02
N MET A 8 -18.98 6.03 -29.32
CA MET A 8 -18.27 6.95 -28.42
C MET A 8 -18.97 7.04 -27.05
N PRO A 9 -18.22 7.14 -25.94
CA PRO A 9 -18.78 7.39 -24.61
C PRO A 9 -19.70 8.62 -24.63
N GLY A 10 -20.95 8.42 -24.20
CA GLY A 10 -21.96 9.47 -24.26
C GLY A 10 -21.72 10.57 -23.22
N ILE A 11 -21.60 11.83 -23.64
CA ILE A 11 -21.52 12.99 -22.73
C ILE A 11 -22.87 13.29 -22.06
N TYR A 12 -23.99 12.88 -22.67
CA TYR A 12 -25.34 13.26 -22.26
C TYR A 12 -26.13 12.16 -21.53
N ARG A 13 -25.67 10.91 -21.57
CA ARG A 13 -26.35 9.73 -21.00
C ARG A 13 -25.31 8.75 -20.47
N SER A 14 -25.68 8.00 -19.44
CA SER A 14 -24.87 6.90 -18.92
C SER A 14 -24.63 5.85 -20.01
N GLU A 15 -23.46 5.22 -19.96
CA GLU A 15 -23.17 4.06 -20.79
C GLU A 15 -24.05 2.86 -20.41
N GLU A 16 -24.25 1.94 -21.36
CA GLU A 16 -24.96 0.71 -21.07
C GLU A 16 -24.13 -0.18 -20.14
N MET A 17 -24.76 -0.67 -19.08
CA MET A 17 -24.13 -1.53 -18.08
C MET A 17 -24.71 -2.93 -18.16
N CYS A 18 -23.86 -3.95 -17.99
CA CYS A 18 -24.30 -5.34 -17.87
C CYS A 18 -23.95 -5.90 -16.48
N LEU A 19 -24.78 -6.82 -15.98
CA LEU A 19 -24.45 -7.63 -14.81
C LEU A 19 -23.94 -8.99 -15.27
N ALA A 20 -22.68 -9.27 -14.96
CA ALA A 20 -22.07 -10.57 -15.17
C ALA A 20 -21.88 -11.31 -13.84
N GLN A 21 -22.04 -12.62 -13.85
CA GLN A 21 -21.72 -13.50 -12.73
C GLN A 21 -20.41 -14.24 -13.03
N LEU A 22 -19.44 -14.10 -12.14
CA LEU A 22 -18.11 -14.69 -12.29
C LEU A 22 -17.98 -15.87 -11.32
N PHE A 23 -17.53 -17.03 -11.83
CA PHE A 23 -17.21 -18.20 -11.03
C PHE A 23 -15.69 -18.43 -11.11
N LEU A 24 -15.01 -18.26 -9.97
CA LEU A 24 -13.56 -18.42 -9.88
C LEU A 24 -13.22 -19.59 -8.97
N GLN A 25 -12.21 -20.35 -9.36
CA GLN A 25 -11.55 -21.28 -8.43
C GLN A 25 -10.63 -20.50 -7.49
N SER A 26 -10.50 -20.97 -6.26
CA SER A 26 -9.73 -20.31 -5.19
C SER A 26 -8.29 -19.98 -5.64
N ASP A 27 -7.64 -20.89 -6.36
CA ASP A 27 -6.23 -20.79 -6.73
C ASP A 27 -5.98 -19.75 -7.84
N ALA A 28 -6.99 -19.46 -8.66
CA ALA A 28 -6.92 -18.44 -9.72
C ALA A 28 -7.60 -17.12 -9.34
N ALA A 29 -8.36 -17.10 -8.23
CA ALA A 29 -9.22 -15.98 -7.89
C ALA A 29 -8.45 -14.67 -7.71
N TYR A 30 -7.31 -14.72 -7.03
CA TYR A 30 -6.49 -13.54 -6.77
C TYR A 30 -5.96 -12.92 -8.06
N GLN A 31 -5.37 -13.74 -8.94
CA GLN A 31 -4.83 -13.25 -10.22
C GLN A 31 -5.93 -12.67 -11.11
N CYS A 32 -7.06 -13.37 -11.25
CA CYS A 32 -8.17 -12.86 -12.06
C CYS A 32 -8.72 -11.53 -11.52
N VAL A 33 -8.88 -11.39 -10.19
CA VAL A 33 -9.36 -10.14 -9.59
C VAL A 33 -8.34 -9.01 -9.74
N ALA A 34 -7.04 -9.31 -9.65
CA ALA A 34 -5.98 -8.33 -9.88
C ALA A 34 -6.02 -7.79 -11.33
N GLU A 35 -6.09 -8.69 -12.33
CA GLU A 35 -6.20 -8.30 -13.74
C GLU A 35 -7.47 -7.46 -14.01
N LEU A 36 -8.62 -7.84 -13.43
CA LEU A 36 -9.85 -7.04 -13.52
C LEU A 36 -9.70 -5.66 -12.86
N GLY A 37 -8.94 -5.58 -11.77
CA GLY A 37 -8.59 -4.33 -11.10
C GLY A 37 -7.72 -3.42 -11.96
N GLU A 38 -6.75 -3.99 -12.67
CA GLU A 38 -5.89 -3.25 -13.62
C GLU A 38 -6.65 -2.70 -14.82
N LEU A 39 -7.65 -3.45 -15.32
CA LEU A 39 -8.52 -2.96 -16.40
C LEU A 39 -9.39 -1.77 -15.97
N GLY A 40 -9.82 -1.72 -14.71
CA GLY A 40 -10.59 -0.60 -14.16
C GLY A 40 -12.02 -0.43 -14.70
N LEU A 41 -12.55 -1.44 -15.41
CA LEU A 41 -13.87 -1.41 -16.06
C LEU A 41 -14.97 -2.13 -15.25
N VAL A 42 -14.62 -2.74 -14.12
CA VAL A 42 -15.53 -3.61 -13.36
C VAL A 42 -15.88 -3.01 -12.01
N GLN A 43 -17.18 -2.98 -11.70
CA GLN A 43 -17.70 -2.65 -10.38
C GLN A 43 -18.22 -3.90 -9.66
N PHE A 44 -17.53 -4.32 -8.60
CA PHE A 44 -17.97 -5.45 -7.78
C PHE A 44 -19.12 -5.06 -6.85
N ARG A 45 -20.09 -5.97 -6.69
CA ARG A 45 -21.16 -5.84 -5.68
C ARG A 45 -20.86 -6.75 -4.50
N ASP A 46 -21.10 -6.25 -3.30
CA ASP A 46 -21.00 -7.07 -2.09
C ASP A 46 -22.16 -8.08 -2.06
N LEU A 47 -21.83 -9.36 -2.08
CA LEU A 47 -22.79 -10.46 -1.98
C LEU A 47 -23.02 -10.91 -0.53
N ASN A 48 -22.26 -10.40 0.43
CA ASN A 48 -22.33 -10.77 1.84
C ASN A 48 -22.52 -9.53 2.76
N PRO A 49 -23.57 -8.72 2.56
CA PRO A 49 -23.78 -7.49 3.34
C PRO A 49 -24.04 -7.77 4.83
N ASP A 50 -24.66 -8.91 5.14
CA ASP A 50 -25.01 -9.29 6.52
C ASP A 50 -23.82 -9.92 7.28
N VAL A 51 -22.71 -10.20 6.60
CA VAL A 51 -21.52 -10.79 7.19
C VAL A 51 -20.55 -9.68 7.60
N SER A 52 -20.31 -9.59 8.91
CA SER A 52 -19.32 -8.69 9.50
C SER A 52 -17.95 -8.88 8.86
N SER A 53 -17.19 -7.80 8.70
CA SER A 53 -15.84 -7.80 8.10
C SER A 53 -14.92 -8.83 8.76
N PHE A 54 -15.02 -9.02 10.07
CA PHE A 54 -14.20 -9.95 10.86
C PHE A 54 -14.51 -11.43 10.62
N GLN A 55 -15.65 -11.75 10.01
CA GLN A 55 -16.08 -13.13 9.74
C GLN A 55 -15.92 -13.51 8.27
N ARG A 56 -15.41 -12.59 7.43
CA ARG A 56 -15.24 -12.84 6.00
C ARG A 56 -14.07 -13.79 5.77
N LYS A 57 -14.23 -14.63 4.74
CA LYS A 57 -13.31 -15.72 4.39
C LYS A 57 -11.83 -15.30 4.33
N TYR A 58 -11.52 -14.11 3.80
CA TYR A 58 -10.16 -13.63 3.54
C TYR A 58 -9.63 -12.61 4.57
N VAL A 59 -10.29 -12.48 5.74
CA VAL A 59 -9.90 -11.49 6.76
C VAL A 59 -8.48 -11.71 7.30
N ASN A 60 -8.06 -12.95 7.47
CA ASN A 60 -6.74 -13.29 8.01
C ASN A 60 -5.65 -12.85 7.04
N GLU A 61 -5.80 -13.12 5.75
CA GLU A 61 -4.85 -12.73 4.70
C GLU A 61 -4.67 -11.21 4.66
N ALA A 62 -5.77 -10.45 4.69
CA ALA A 62 -5.72 -8.98 4.76
C ALA A 62 -5.02 -8.47 6.03
N THR A 63 -5.19 -9.18 7.16
CA THR A 63 -4.53 -8.83 8.42
C THR A 63 -3.02 -9.11 8.37
N PHE A 64 -2.61 -10.22 7.74
CA PHE A 64 -1.20 -10.57 7.58
C PHE A 64 -0.47 -9.57 6.69
N GLU A 65 -1.07 -9.16 5.57
CA GLU A 65 -0.49 -8.14 4.69
C GLU A 65 -0.27 -6.81 5.44
N LYS A 66 -1.26 -6.39 6.24
CA LYS A 66 -1.13 -5.19 7.08
C LYS A 66 0.02 -5.31 8.08
N LEU A 67 0.12 -6.45 8.76
CA LEU A 67 1.17 -6.70 9.75
C LEU A 67 2.57 -6.75 9.10
N GLU A 68 2.70 -7.34 7.91
CA GLU A 68 3.95 -7.35 7.16
C GLU A 68 4.40 -5.92 6.81
N ASN A 69 3.46 -5.09 6.36
CA ASN A 69 3.74 -3.68 6.06
C ASN A 69 4.20 -2.91 7.30
N GLU A 70 3.51 -3.08 8.44
CA GLU A 70 3.90 -2.46 9.71
C GLU A 70 5.32 -2.90 10.16
N LEU A 71 5.64 -4.19 10.02
CA LEU A 71 6.98 -4.71 10.35
C LEU A 71 8.07 -4.10 9.46
N ARG A 72 7.80 -3.95 8.16
CA ARG A 72 8.73 -3.29 7.23
C ARG A 72 8.96 -1.82 7.62
N GLU A 73 7.90 -1.11 8.00
CA GLU A 73 8.01 0.28 8.45
C GLU A 73 8.82 0.40 9.76
N VAL A 74 8.57 -0.48 10.72
CA VAL A 74 9.33 -0.52 11.98
C VAL A 74 10.81 -0.75 11.72
N ASN A 75 11.18 -1.70 10.85
CA ASN A 75 12.57 -1.97 10.50
C ASN A 75 13.24 -0.74 9.85
N ARG A 76 12.55 -0.09 8.91
CA ARG A 76 13.06 1.13 8.26
C ARG A 76 13.26 2.27 9.26
N ASN A 77 12.34 2.41 10.22
CA ASN A 77 12.44 3.40 11.27
C ASN A 77 13.62 3.10 12.21
N GLU A 78 13.87 1.84 12.53
CA GLU A 78 15.03 1.42 13.34
C GLU A 78 16.36 1.79 12.65
N GLU A 79 16.49 1.50 11.36
CA GLU A 79 17.69 1.88 10.58
C GLU A 79 17.90 3.39 10.57
N THR A 80 16.83 4.15 10.32
CA THR A 80 16.86 5.62 10.33
C THR A 80 17.27 6.15 11.70
N LEU A 81 16.72 5.57 12.77
CA LEU A 81 17.03 5.97 14.14
C LEU A 81 18.50 5.69 14.50
N LYS A 82 19.03 4.52 14.12
CA LYS A 82 20.45 4.18 14.29
C LYS A 82 21.36 5.17 13.58
N LYS A 83 21.03 5.53 12.33
CA LYS A 83 21.79 6.51 11.56
C LYS A 83 21.80 7.87 12.26
N ASN A 84 20.64 8.37 12.65
CA ASN A 84 20.51 9.64 13.37
C ASN A 84 21.30 9.65 14.69
N PHE A 85 21.28 8.54 15.43
CA PHE A 85 22.04 8.41 16.66
C PHE A 85 23.57 8.49 16.44
N SER A 86 24.07 7.83 15.39
CA SER A 86 25.49 7.90 15.02
C SER A 86 25.90 9.33 14.66
N GLU A 87 25.11 10.02 13.84
CA GLU A 87 25.35 11.41 13.44
C GLU A 87 25.39 12.35 14.65
N LEU A 88 24.44 12.21 15.57
CA LEU A 88 24.41 13.00 16.81
C LEU A 88 25.62 12.71 17.73
N THR A 89 26.06 11.46 17.76
CA THR A 89 27.24 11.05 18.55
C THR A 89 28.52 11.68 18.01
N GLU A 90 28.69 11.70 16.69
CA GLU A 90 29.81 12.36 16.03
C GLU A 90 29.81 13.87 16.29
N LEU A 91 28.66 14.52 16.13
CA LEU A 91 28.51 15.95 16.41
C LEU A 91 28.85 16.28 17.87
N LYS A 92 28.38 15.48 18.82
CA LYS A 92 28.71 15.64 20.24
C LYS A 92 30.22 15.51 20.50
N HIS A 93 30.91 14.58 19.83
CA HIS A 93 32.35 14.41 19.97
C HIS A 93 33.13 15.60 19.40
N ILE A 94 32.68 16.16 18.27
CA ILE A 94 33.26 17.39 17.71
C ILE A 94 33.12 18.55 18.70
N LEU A 95 31.91 18.78 19.22
CA LEU A 95 31.67 19.86 20.20
C LEU A 95 32.55 19.73 21.43
N ARG A 96 32.71 18.51 21.97
CA ARG A 96 33.60 18.27 23.13
C ARG A 96 35.06 18.60 22.82
N LYS A 97 35.56 18.15 21.66
CA LYS A 97 36.94 18.45 21.23
C LYS A 97 37.17 19.95 21.06
N THR A 98 36.22 20.64 20.44
CA THR A 98 36.29 22.09 20.25
C THR A 98 36.30 22.82 21.59
N GLN A 99 35.48 22.39 22.55
CA GLN A 99 35.50 22.95 23.91
C GLN A 99 36.87 22.79 24.58
N THR A 100 37.44 21.58 24.56
CA THR A 100 38.77 21.32 25.14
C THR A 100 39.86 22.18 24.49
N PHE A 101 39.83 22.35 23.17
CA PHE A 101 40.76 23.24 22.47
C PHE A 101 40.68 24.70 22.96
N PHE A 102 39.46 25.22 23.14
CA PHE A 102 39.27 26.57 23.69
C PHE A 102 39.72 26.69 25.15
N GLU A 103 39.61 25.64 25.97
CA GLU A 103 40.12 25.66 27.35
C GLU A 103 41.66 25.67 27.39
N GLU A 104 42.33 24.97 26.47
CA GLU A 104 43.79 24.88 26.38
C GLU A 104 44.45 26.16 25.82
N VAL A 105 43.84 26.82 24.83
CA VAL A 105 44.40 28.02 24.18
C VAL A 105 44.26 29.28 25.03
N PHE A 106 43.25 29.31 25.93
CA PHE A 106 42.93 30.47 26.76
C PHE A 106 43.30 30.29 28.25
N SER A 107 44.00 29.20 28.61
CA SER A 107 44.71 29.04 29.90
C SER A 107 46.14 29.55 29.81
#